data_AF-A0AAV8VCI4-F1
#
_entry.id   AF-A0AAV8VCI4-F1
#
_cell.length_a   1.000
_cell.length_b   1.000
_cell.length_c   1.000
_cell.angle_alpha   90.00
_cell.angle_beta   90.00
_cell.angle_gamma   90.00
#
_symmetry.space_group_name_H-M   'P 1'
#
loop_
_entity.id
_entity.type
_entity.pdbx_description
1 polymer ?
#
loop_
_entity_poly.entity_id
_entity_poly.type
_entity_poly.pdbx_seq_one_letter_code
_entity_poly.pdbx_strand_id
1 'polypeptide(L)'
;MAYVKYYIKKLNLHNLLNDHVSTFEQLFTKHCLVILNKTDLNNTETFNIRDNGVFLISCKTENGITNLIQTITDRLKILCGEPSQEHPSMNQQRHRQHLTDCLNCLNNFLNEYSSYNNQSDLSPDLVLMAEHLRKALRHLGKLVGTVTTENLLDIIFKDFCIG
;
A
#
# COMPACT_ATOMS: atom_id res chain seq x y z
N MET A 1 -26.50 5.11 -13.82
CA MET A 1 -25.34 6.02 -13.98
C MET A 1 -25.44 7.32 -13.20
N ALA A 2 -26.41 8.20 -13.48
CA ALA A 2 -26.55 9.49 -12.79
C ALA A 2 -26.71 9.37 -11.27
N TYR A 3 -27.49 8.38 -10.81
CA TYR A 3 -27.70 8.13 -9.37
C TYR A 3 -26.39 7.77 -8.63
N VAL A 4 -25.56 6.89 -9.21
CA VAL A 4 -24.29 6.48 -8.59
C VAL A 4 -23.30 7.65 -8.54
N LYS A 5 -23.15 8.40 -9.63
CA LYS A 5 -22.32 9.61 -9.66
C LYS A 5 -22.79 10.66 -8.63
N TYR A 6 -24.10 10.86 -8.51
CA TYR A 6 -24.69 11.75 -7.51
C TYR A 6 -24.38 11.29 -6.08
N TYR A 7 -24.54 10.00 -5.79
CA TYR A 7 -24.31 9.46 -4.45
C TYR A 7 -22.84 9.54 -4.03
N ILE A 8 -21.92 9.24 -4.95
CA ILE A 8 -20.48 9.34 -4.72
C ILE A 8 -20.07 10.79 -4.46
N LYS A 9 -20.60 11.74 -5.25
CA LYS A 9 -20.39 13.17 -5.03
C LYS A 9 -20.98 13.64 -3.69
N LYS A 10 -22.17 13.17 -3.33
CA LYS A 10 -22.82 13.51 -2.06
C LYS A 10 -22.05 12.98 -0.84
N LEU A 11 -21.39 11.83 -0.97
CA LEU A 11 -20.57 11.21 0.08
C LEU A 11 -19.12 11.70 0.10
N ASN A 12 -18.73 12.67 -0.74
CA ASN A 12 -17.36 13.15 -0.90
C ASN A 12 -16.34 12.04 -1.22
N LEU A 13 -16.76 10.99 -1.91
CA LEU A 13 -15.93 9.83 -2.28
C LEU A 13 -15.19 10.05 -3.60
N HIS A 14 -14.65 11.25 -3.82
CA HIS A 14 -14.03 11.65 -5.08
C HIS A 14 -12.82 10.79 -5.45
N ASN A 15 -12.05 10.34 -4.46
CA ASN A 15 -10.85 9.51 -4.65
C ASN A 15 -11.15 8.11 -5.23
N LEU A 16 -12.42 7.71 -5.27
CA LEU A 16 -12.85 6.44 -5.85
C LEU A 16 -13.16 6.54 -7.35
N LEU A 17 -13.21 7.75 -7.90
CA LEU A 17 -13.57 8.01 -9.28
C LEU A 17 -12.35 8.30 -10.17
N ASN A 18 -12.37 7.82 -11.40
CA ASN A 18 -11.53 8.32 -12.46
C ASN A 18 -12.28 9.48 -13.15
N ASP A 19 -11.79 10.71 -12.99
CA ASP A 19 -12.48 11.92 -13.45
C ASP A 19 -12.60 12.04 -14.99
N HIS A 20 -11.90 11.20 -15.76
CA HIS A 20 -11.80 11.30 -17.22
C HIS A 20 -12.57 10.23 -18.02
N VAL A 21 -13.61 9.59 -17.45
CA VAL A 21 -14.22 8.42 -18.11
C VAL A 21 -15.74 8.50 -18.34
N SER A 22 -16.16 8.07 -19.54
CA SER A 22 -17.53 8.03 -20.05
C SER A 22 -18.30 6.75 -19.70
N THR A 23 -17.61 5.61 -19.49
CA THR A 23 -18.22 4.30 -19.20
C THR A 23 -18.25 3.98 -17.70
N PHE A 24 -19.26 3.21 -17.23
CA PHE A 24 -19.44 2.88 -15.79
C PHE A 24 -18.31 2.01 -15.25
N GLU A 25 -17.81 1.16 -16.13
CA GLU A 25 -16.79 0.13 -15.91
C GLU A 25 -15.46 0.76 -15.46
N GLN A 26 -15.04 1.79 -16.17
CA GLN A 26 -13.78 2.52 -15.91
C GLN A 26 -13.95 3.67 -14.91
N LEU A 27 -15.15 3.84 -14.36
CA LEU A 27 -15.46 4.92 -13.44
C LEU A 27 -14.70 4.79 -12.12
N PHE A 28 -14.38 3.56 -11.71
CA PHE A 28 -13.81 3.27 -10.40
C PHE A 28 -12.30 3.03 -10.47
N THR A 29 -11.58 3.44 -9.43
CA THR A 29 -10.13 3.19 -9.33
C THR A 29 -9.80 1.70 -9.21
N LYS A 30 -8.57 1.31 -9.57
CA LYS A 30 -8.11 -0.10 -9.58
C LYS A 30 -8.31 -0.85 -8.25
N HIS A 31 -8.36 -0.14 -7.13
CA HIS A 31 -8.55 -0.71 -5.78
C HIS A 31 -9.98 -0.58 -5.26
N CYS A 32 -10.95 -0.29 -6.13
CA CYS A 32 -12.35 -0.20 -5.76
C CYS A 32 -13.11 -1.45 -6.25
N LEU A 33 -14.09 -1.88 -5.44
CA LEU A 33 -15.04 -2.93 -5.75
C LEU A 33 -16.44 -2.36 -5.53
N VAL A 34 -17.31 -2.53 -6.52
CA VAL A 34 -18.70 -2.04 -6.47
C VAL A 34 -19.60 -3.22 -6.24
N ILE A 35 -20.36 -3.19 -5.14
CA ILE A 35 -21.27 -4.27 -4.77
C ILE A 35 -22.70 -3.78 -4.94
N LEU A 36 -23.43 -4.38 -5.86
CA LEU A 36 -24.83 -4.12 -6.15
C LEU A 36 -25.67 -5.22 -5.48
N ASN A 37 -26.24 -4.90 -4.33
CA ASN A 37 -27.04 -5.82 -3.53
C ASN A 37 -28.52 -5.85 -3.99
N LYS A 38 -29.26 -6.87 -3.52
CA LYS A 38 -30.70 -7.10 -3.70
C LYS A 38 -31.09 -7.54 -5.11
N THR A 39 -30.26 -8.34 -5.76
CA THR A 39 -30.56 -8.94 -7.07
C THR A 39 -31.79 -9.84 -7.06
N ASP A 40 -32.27 -10.25 -5.89
CA ASP A 40 -33.52 -10.97 -5.72
C ASP A 40 -34.79 -10.14 -5.98
N LEU A 41 -34.70 -8.81 -5.97
CA LEU A 41 -35.87 -7.92 -6.13
C LEU A 41 -36.14 -7.48 -7.57
N ASN A 42 -35.16 -7.58 -8.49
CA ASN A 42 -35.29 -7.12 -9.87
C ASN A 42 -34.56 -8.07 -10.83
N ASN A 43 -35.12 -8.29 -12.02
CA ASN A 43 -34.45 -9.02 -13.10
C ASN A 43 -33.17 -8.28 -13.52
N THR A 44 -32.01 -8.89 -13.28
CA THR A 44 -30.66 -8.32 -13.39
C THR A 44 -30.18 -8.08 -14.83
N GLU A 45 -31.03 -8.30 -15.84
CA GLU A 45 -30.71 -8.20 -17.27
C GLU A 45 -30.29 -6.78 -17.71
N THR A 46 -30.60 -5.76 -16.90
CA THR A 46 -30.29 -4.36 -17.22
C THR A 46 -28.83 -3.96 -16.93
N PHE A 47 -28.08 -4.78 -16.19
CA PHE A 47 -26.69 -4.52 -15.86
C PHE A 47 -25.80 -5.58 -16.50
N ASN A 48 -25.64 -5.50 -17.82
CA ASN A 48 -24.64 -6.25 -18.59
C ASN A 48 -23.22 -5.70 -18.32
N ILE A 49 -22.86 -5.57 -17.04
CA ILE A 49 -21.55 -5.07 -16.62
C ILE A 49 -20.65 -6.30 -16.50
N ARG A 50 -19.99 -6.67 -17.61
CA ARG A 50 -18.97 -7.73 -17.63
C ARG A 50 -17.62 -7.16 -17.23
N ASP A 51 -17.54 -6.64 -16.02
CA ASP A 51 -16.33 -5.98 -15.54
C ASP A 51 -15.85 -6.55 -14.21
N ASN A 52 -14.54 -6.69 -14.07
CA ASN A 52 -13.88 -7.36 -12.94
C ASN A 52 -13.97 -6.57 -11.62
N GLY A 53 -14.63 -5.41 -11.63
CA GLY A 53 -14.81 -4.51 -10.49
C GLY A 53 -16.23 -4.42 -9.94
N VAL A 54 -17.24 -4.99 -10.61
CA VAL A 54 -18.65 -4.86 -10.21
C VAL A 54 -19.27 -6.23 -9.91
N PHE A 55 -19.87 -6.36 -8.74
CA PHE A 55 -20.45 -7.60 -8.23
C PHE A 55 -21.95 -7.44 -7.99
N LEU A 56 -22.73 -8.28 -8.65
CA LEU A 56 -24.17 -8.42 -8.44
C LEU A 56 -24.41 -9.50 -7.37
N ILE A 57 -24.97 -9.12 -6.22
CA ILE A 57 -25.22 -10.05 -5.12
C ILE A 57 -26.64 -9.94 -4.57
N SER A 58 -27.12 -11.00 -3.94
CA SER A 58 -28.22 -10.91 -3.00
C SER A 58 -27.75 -11.41 -1.64
N CYS A 59 -27.67 -10.51 -0.67
CA CYS A 59 -27.37 -10.90 0.71
C CYS A 59 -28.48 -11.77 1.34
N LYS A 60 -29.70 -11.76 0.77
CA LYS A 60 -30.83 -12.54 1.30
C LYS A 60 -30.76 -14.00 0.86
N THR A 61 -30.40 -14.25 -0.39
CA THR A 61 -30.28 -15.60 -0.95
C THR A 61 -28.84 -16.12 -0.97
N GLU A 62 -27.90 -15.30 -0.49
CA GLU A 62 -26.45 -15.53 -0.51
C GLU A 62 -25.85 -15.68 -1.92
N ASN A 63 -26.64 -15.39 -2.96
CA ASN A 63 -26.20 -15.48 -4.34
C ASN A 63 -25.11 -14.42 -4.63
N GLY A 64 -24.01 -14.86 -5.25
CA GLY A 64 -22.88 -14.03 -5.65
C GLY A 64 -21.85 -13.75 -4.55
N ILE A 65 -22.13 -14.11 -3.28
CA ILE A 65 -21.22 -13.86 -2.15
C ILE A 65 -19.90 -14.64 -2.30
N THR A 66 -19.97 -15.93 -2.66
CA THR A 66 -18.77 -16.77 -2.82
C THR A 66 -17.81 -16.20 -3.86
N ASN A 67 -18.33 -15.71 -4.99
CA ASN A 67 -17.51 -15.10 -6.04
C ASN A 67 -16.88 -13.78 -5.60
N LEU A 68 -17.63 -12.96 -4.84
CA LEU A 68 -17.11 -11.73 -4.25
C LEU A 68 -15.96 -12.02 -3.28
N ILE A 69 -16.14 -12.98 -2.36
CA ILE A 69 -15.10 -13.39 -1.40
C ILE A 69 -13.85 -13.89 -2.12
N GLN A 70 -14.03 -14.74 -3.14
CA GLN A 70 -12.91 -15.26 -3.92
C GLN A 70 -12.13 -14.12 -4.59
N THR A 71 -12.83 -13.17 -5.24
CA THR A 71 -12.16 -12.04 -5.89
C THR A 71 -11.43 -11.13 -4.90
N ILE A 72 -12.04 -10.87 -3.73
CA ILE A 72 -11.37 -10.10 -2.66
C ILE A 72 -10.10 -10.83 -2.22
N THR A 73 -10.19 -12.15 -2.05
CA THR A 73 -9.06 -13.00 -1.66
C THR A 73 -7.94 -12.92 -2.70
N ASP A 74 -8.26 -13.07 -3.98
CA ASP A 74 -7.28 -13.01 -5.06
C ASP A 74 -6.62 -11.63 -5.17
N ARG A 75 -7.38 -10.54 -4.99
CA ARG A 75 -6.84 -9.18 -4.93
C ARG A 75 -5.92 -8.98 -3.73
N LEU A 76 -6.29 -9.51 -2.56
CA LEU A 76 -5.45 -9.45 -1.36
C LEU A 76 -4.17 -10.25 -1.52
N LYS A 77 -4.20 -11.41 -2.17
CA LYS A 77 -2.99 -12.18 -2.51
C LYS A 77 -2.01 -11.39 -3.37
N ILE A 78 -2.51 -10.58 -4.31
CA ILE A 78 -1.67 -9.71 -5.14
C ILE A 78 -1.07 -8.56 -4.30
N LEU A 79 -1.87 -7.94 -3.43
CA LEU A 79 -1.44 -6.78 -2.63
C LEU A 79 -0.51 -7.14 -1.48
N CYS A 80 -0.80 -8.26 -0.81
CA CYS A 80 -0.14 -8.68 0.43
C CYS A 80 0.86 -9.82 0.20
N GLY A 81 0.92 -10.38 -1.02
CA GLY A 81 1.64 -11.62 -1.30
C GLY A 81 0.85 -12.88 -0.89
N GLU A 82 1.35 -14.04 -1.30
CA GLU A 82 0.89 -15.33 -0.77
C GLU A 82 1.38 -15.47 0.67
N PRO A 83 0.51 -15.78 1.66
CA PRO A 83 0.93 -16.02 3.05
C PRO A 83 1.77 -17.30 3.21
N SER A 84 2.08 -18.00 2.11
CA SER A 84 2.94 -19.16 2.09
C SER A 84 4.36 -18.75 1.68
N GLN A 85 5.31 -19.04 2.56
CA GLN A 85 6.77 -18.78 2.48
C GLN A 85 7.23 -17.37 2.87
N GLU A 86 7.68 -17.25 4.12
CA GLU A 86 8.84 -16.45 4.55
C GLU A 86 9.02 -15.03 3.98
N HIS A 87 7.95 -14.35 3.62
CA HIS A 87 7.98 -12.92 3.32
C HIS A 87 7.69 -12.19 4.64
N PRO A 88 8.71 -11.68 5.38
CA PRO A 88 8.45 -10.84 6.53
C PRO A 88 7.71 -9.60 6.04
N SER A 89 6.38 -9.59 6.19
CA SER A 89 5.59 -8.42 5.85
C SER A 89 5.99 -7.31 6.82
N MET A 90 6.63 -6.28 6.30
CA MET A 90 7.10 -5.13 7.08
C MET A 90 5.91 -4.28 7.53
N ASN A 91 5.12 -4.78 8.47
CA ASN A 91 3.85 -4.18 8.91
C ASN A 91 4.07 -3.00 9.87
N GLN A 92 5.19 -2.96 10.59
CA GLN A 92 5.50 -1.88 11.50
C GLN A 92 6.00 -0.64 10.74
N GLN A 93 5.30 0.48 10.90
CA GLN A 93 5.67 1.79 10.34
C GLN A 93 7.11 2.18 10.68
N ARG A 94 7.56 1.89 11.91
CA ARG A 94 8.93 2.18 12.38
C ARG A 94 9.99 1.44 11.58
N HIS A 95 9.80 0.16 11.29
CA HIS A 95 10.75 -0.63 10.50
C HIS A 95 10.83 -0.10 9.07
N ARG A 96 9.68 0.23 8.47
CA ARG A 96 9.62 0.87 7.15
C ARG A 96 10.41 2.19 7.14
N GLN A 97 10.18 3.05 8.13
CA GLN A 97 10.88 4.34 8.23
C GLN A 97 12.39 4.17 8.31
N HIS A 98 12.90 3.29 9.19
CA HIS A 98 14.35 3.06 9.29
C HIS A 98 14.96 2.47 8.02
N LEU A 99 14.27 1.58 7.32
CA LEU A 99 14.74 1.06 6.03
C LEU A 99 14.73 2.14 4.93
N THR A 100 13.69 2.97 4.87
CA THR A 100 13.62 4.10 3.93
C THR A 100 14.74 5.10 4.17
N ASP A 101 14.98 5.48 5.43
CA ASP A 101 16.05 6.40 5.79
C ASP A 101 17.44 5.82 5.48
N CYS A 102 17.63 4.52 5.74
CA CYS A 102 18.85 3.79 5.39
C CYS A 102 19.10 3.82 3.87
N LEU A 103 18.07 3.50 3.07
CA LEU A 103 18.13 3.52 1.62
C LEU A 103 18.46 4.93 1.09
N ASN A 104 17.85 5.97 1.66
CA ASN A 104 18.13 7.36 1.31
C ASN A 104 19.60 7.72 1.56
N CYS A 105 20.16 7.32 2.70
CA CYS A 105 21.58 7.55 3.01
C CYS A 105 22.50 6.83 2.00
N LEU A 106 22.18 5.58 1.63
CA LEU A 106 22.95 4.84 0.63
C LEU A 106 22.86 5.47 -0.76
N ASN A 107 21.68 5.96 -1.16
CA ASN A 107 21.50 6.66 -2.42
C ASN A 107 22.30 7.97 -2.46
N ASN A 108 22.34 8.72 -1.35
CA ASN A 108 23.16 9.94 -1.27
C ASN A 108 24.66 9.63 -1.42
N PHE A 109 25.15 8.57 -0.77
CA PHE A 109 26.52 8.08 -0.96
C PHE A 109 26.80 7.73 -2.44
N LEU A 110 25.91 6.97 -3.07
CA LEU A 110 26.07 6.57 -4.48
C LEU A 110 26.06 7.78 -5.42
N ASN A 111 25.19 8.75 -5.19
CA ASN A 111 25.12 9.98 -5.98
C ASN A 111 26.41 10.80 -5.86
N GLU A 112 26.96 10.95 -4.67
CA GLU A 112 28.24 11.63 -4.43
C GLU A 112 29.40 10.89 -5.10
N TYR A 113 29.43 9.56 -5.00
CA TYR A 113 30.43 8.72 -5.67
C TYR A 113 30.35 8.83 -7.20
N SER A 114 29.14 8.79 -7.76
CA SER A 114 28.92 8.94 -9.21
C SER A 114 29.26 10.35 -9.71
N SER A 115 28.97 11.40 -8.93
CA SER A 115 29.32 12.78 -9.28
C SER A 115 30.84 12.97 -9.34
N TYR A 116 31.57 12.36 -8.40
CA TYR A 116 33.04 12.37 -8.39
C TYR A 116 33.64 11.68 -9.62
N ASN A 117 33.17 10.47 -9.98
CA ASN A 117 33.72 9.74 -11.12
C ASN A 117 33.54 10.47 -12.47
N ASN A 118 32.61 11.44 -12.55
CA ASN A 118 32.32 12.21 -13.75
C ASN A 118 33.00 13.60 -13.80
N GLN A 119 33.68 14.02 -12.72
CA GLN A 119 34.36 15.31 -12.63
C GLN A 119 35.80 15.11 -12.15
N SER A 120 36.76 15.18 -13.08
CA SER A 120 38.19 14.92 -12.82
C SER A 120 38.87 15.87 -11.84
N ASP A 121 38.26 17.02 -11.55
CA ASP A 121 38.92 18.16 -10.89
C ASP A 121 38.41 18.42 -9.46
N LEU A 122 37.48 17.61 -8.94
CA LEU A 122 36.97 17.73 -7.57
C LEU A 122 37.48 16.57 -6.71
N SER A 123 38.15 16.85 -5.59
CA SER A 123 38.45 15.81 -4.59
C SER A 123 37.15 15.29 -3.98
N PRO A 124 36.98 13.97 -3.82
CA PRO A 124 35.77 13.44 -3.21
C PRO A 124 35.73 13.90 -1.74
N ASP A 125 34.58 14.40 -1.28
CA ASP A 125 34.38 14.66 0.14
C ASP A 125 34.19 13.33 0.86
N LEU A 126 35.31 12.64 1.10
CA LEU A 126 35.37 11.36 1.78
C LEU A 126 34.73 11.43 3.16
N VAL A 127 34.74 12.61 3.80
CA VAL A 127 34.11 12.83 5.11
C VAL A 127 32.59 12.76 4.97
N LEU A 128 32.02 13.45 3.98
CA LEU A 128 30.59 13.42 3.71
C LEU A 128 30.10 12.02 3.29
N MET A 129 30.85 11.35 2.41
CA MET A 129 30.55 9.99 1.98
C MET A 129 30.60 8.98 3.14
N ALA A 130 31.62 9.08 4.01
CA ALA A 130 31.71 8.23 5.20
C ALA A 130 30.56 8.49 6.19
N GLU A 131 30.10 9.75 6.30
CA GLU A 131 28.97 10.10 7.15
C GLU A 131 27.64 9.49 6.65
N HIS A 132 27.42 9.43 5.33
CA HIS A 132 26.25 8.75 4.77
C HIS A 132 26.24 7.25 5.10
N LEU A 133 27.38 6.57 4.97
CA LEU A 133 27.52 5.16 5.35
C LEU A 133 27.30 4.95 6.84
N ARG A 134 27.84 5.84 7.69
CA ARG A 134 27.64 5.79 9.15
C ARG A 134 26.17 5.96 9.52
N LYS A 135 25.45 6.87 8.87
CA LYS A 135 24.00 7.07 9.07
C LYS A 135 23.21 5.85 8.61
N ALA A 136 23.51 5.28 7.45
CA ALA A 136 22.86 4.06 6.94
C ALA A 136 23.01 2.90 7.95
N LEU A 137 24.24 2.67 8.44
CA LEU A 137 24.52 1.65 9.45
C LEU A 137 23.74 1.89 10.75
N ARG A 138 23.59 3.15 11.17
CA ARG A 138 22.80 3.50 12.37
C ARG A 138 21.30 3.22 12.19
N HIS A 139 20.74 3.55 11.04
CA HIS A 139 19.33 3.25 10.74
C HIS A 139 19.08 1.73 10.70
N LEU A 140 20.01 0.97 10.11
CA LEU A 140 19.96 -0.49 10.14
C LEU A 140 20.11 -1.05 11.55
N GLY A 141 21.04 -0.50 12.35
CA GLY A 141 21.26 -0.95 13.73
C GLY A 141 20.07 -0.68 14.66
N LYS A 142 19.29 0.37 14.43
CA LYS A 142 18.01 0.59 15.13
C LYS A 142 16.96 -0.48 14.81
N LEU A 143 17.01 -1.06 13.62
CA LEU A 143 16.10 -2.13 13.21
C LEU A 143 16.50 -3.48 13.82
N VAL A 144 17.81 -3.78 13.87
CA VAL A 144 18.35 -5.03 14.44
C VAL A 144 18.47 -4.97 15.97
N GLY A 145 18.26 -3.79 16.58
CA GLY A 145 18.36 -3.59 18.03
C GLY A 145 19.79 -3.45 18.55
N THR A 146 20.77 -3.28 17.67
CA THR A 146 22.19 -3.08 18.03
C THR A 146 22.51 -1.63 18.43
N VAL A 147 21.64 -0.69 18.06
CA VAL A 147 21.70 0.72 18.50
C VAL A 147 20.58 0.93 19.50
N THR A 148 20.90 0.81 20.79
CA THR A 148 19.95 1.04 21.89
C THR A 148 19.57 2.52 21.92
N THR A 149 18.30 2.81 21.66
CA THR A 149 17.65 3.99 22.23
C THR A 149 16.77 3.48 23.34
N GLU A 150 17.09 3.84 24.59
CA GLU A 150 16.35 3.44 25.81
C GLU A 150 14.82 3.70 25.67
N ASN A 151 14.41 4.65 24.82
CA ASN A 151 13.01 4.97 24.52
C ASN A 151 12.24 3.89 23.72
N LEU A 152 12.91 2.88 23.15
CA LEU A 152 12.24 1.87 22.30
C LEU A 152 11.54 0.80 23.15
N LEU A 153 12.05 0.50 24.35
CA LEU A 153 11.44 -0.46 25.29
C LEU A 153 10.10 0.06 25.81
N ASP A 154 10.01 1.33 26.20
CA ASP A 154 8.76 1.93 26.70
C ASP A 154 7.64 1.93 25.65
N ILE A 155 7.98 2.16 24.39
CA ILE A 155 7.00 2.14 23.29
C ILE A 155 6.59 0.71 22.95
N ILE A 156 7.52 -0.25 22.99
CA ILE A 156 7.18 -1.66 22.79
C ILE A 156 6.24 -2.12 23.90
N PHE A 157 6.57 -1.88 25.18
CA PHE A 157 5.79 -2.39 26.31
C PHE A 157 4.49 -1.65 26.58
N LYS A 158 4.28 -0.46 26.01
CA LYS A 158 3.02 0.29 26.15
C LYS A 158 1.82 -0.42 25.53
N ASP A 159 2.04 -1.19 24.46
CA ASP A 159 0.97 -1.85 23.71
C ASP A 159 0.78 -3.32 24.12
N PHE A 160 1.56 -3.84 25.09
CA PHE A 160 1.32 -5.17 25.65
C PHE A 160 0.34 -5.07 26.81
N CYS A 161 -0.66 -5.95 26.81
CA CYS A 161 -1.47 -6.18 28.00
C CYS A 161 -0.55 -6.60 29.16
N ILE A 162 -0.76 -6.02 30.34
CA ILE A 162 -0.06 -6.44 31.57
C ILE A 162 -0.48 -7.88 31.88
N GLY A 163 0.50 -8.78 31.94
CA GLY A 163 0.32 -10.20 32.27
C GLY A 163 1.64 -10.83 32.67
#